data_AF-A0AAD3WW99-F1
#
_entry.id   AF-A0AAD3WW99-F1
#
_cell.length_a   1.000
_cell.length_b   1.000
_cell.length_c   1.000
_cell.angle_alpha   90.00
_cell.angle_beta   90.00
_cell.angle_gamma   90.00
#
_symmetry.space_group_name_H-M   'P 1'
#
loop_
_entity.id
_entity.type
_entity.pdbx_description
1 polymer ?
#
loop_
_entity_poly.entity_id
_entity_poly.type
_entity_poly.pdbx_seq_one_letter_code
_entity_poly.pdbx_strand_id
1 'polypeptide(L)'
;MEESWIRYEDIEEKRCGYFVVYSPVFTGQDFAMLKIHIYEQELVSEIKRIAEHELGIWAKRYAAPVMVIVKNFTQTDWRTKDIVGHNFLLGYAADNDVIAYWDEYPQSQEPQFDLSRETLAVIYSDLNSRTYEQIIEKQKEEAKGRKLLLFFMTFWFCVIPAFIAYLGWSSPFFSLLALLYSWYLATKKGLELWGKKSKSQKELDEEKENLQKEHHHYHCKLNPDSFLKLKCENFKKERLERERVKVEEMRN
;
A
#
# COMPACT_ATOMS: atom_id res chain seq x y z
N MET A 1 -22.46 -24.01 8.64
CA MET A 1 -21.86 -23.94 7.29
C MET A 1 -21.30 -22.53 7.20
N GLU A 2 -19.98 -22.38 7.26
CA GLU A 2 -19.37 -21.07 7.01
C GLU A 2 -19.56 -20.76 5.53
N GLU A 3 -20.37 -19.76 5.22
CA GLU A 3 -20.62 -19.35 3.84
C GLU A 3 -19.31 -18.91 3.20
N SER A 4 -18.92 -19.60 2.13
CA SER A 4 -17.74 -19.26 1.34
C SER A 4 -17.98 -17.91 0.67
N TRP A 5 -17.52 -16.84 1.29
CA TRP A 5 -17.64 -15.50 0.73
C TRP A 5 -16.56 -15.24 -0.31
N ILE A 6 -16.90 -14.42 -1.29
CA ILE A 6 -15.98 -13.86 -2.27
C ILE A 6 -16.00 -12.34 -2.15
N ARG A 7 -14.81 -11.75 -2.19
CA ARG A 7 -14.64 -10.29 -2.25
C ARG A 7 -13.84 -9.91 -3.48
N TYR A 8 -14.42 -9.07 -4.32
CA TYR A 8 -13.72 -8.47 -5.45
C TYR A 8 -12.93 -7.23 -4.99
N GLU A 9 -11.88 -6.88 -5.72
CA GLU A 9 -11.09 -5.69 -5.43
C GLU A 9 -11.88 -4.39 -5.68
N ASP A 10 -11.66 -3.41 -4.81
CA ASP A 10 -12.24 -2.07 -4.93
C ASP A 10 -11.58 -1.34 -6.11
N ILE A 11 -12.36 -0.56 -6.86
CA ILE A 11 -11.88 0.22 -8.00
C ILE A 11 -11.85 1.70 -7.60
N GLU A 12 -10.69 2.33 -7.70
CA GLU A 12 -10.52 3.76 -7.44
C GLU A 12 -10.24 4.50 -8.76
N GLU A 13 -11.05 5.50 -9.06
CA GLU A 13 -10.85 6.34 -10.24
C GLU A 13 -10.89 7.83 -9.88
N LYS A 14 -9.90 8.57 -10.37
CA LYS A 14 -9.81 10.02 -10.17
C LYS A 14 -10.58 10.76 -11.27
N ARG A 15 -11.29 11.83 -10.87
CA ARG A 15 -11.97 12.79 -11.74
C ARG A 15 -11.42 14.20 -11.50
N CYS A 16 -11.97 15.20 -12.17
CA CYS A 16 -11.65 16.60 -11.90
C CYS A 16 -12.42 17.05 -10.66
N GLY A 17 -11.71 17.36 -9.57
CA GLY A 17 -12.28 17.85 -8.31
C GLY A 17 -12.90 16.85 -7.35
N TYR A 18 -12.93 15.57 -7.72
CA TYR A 18 -13.34 14.47 -6.87
C TYR A 18 -12.71 13.15 -7.31
N PHE A 19 -12.80 12.12 -6.47
CA PHE A 19 -12.47 10.75 -6.85
C PHE A 19 -13.59 9.82 -6.41
N VAL A 20 -13.68 8.66 -7.06
CA VAL A 20 -14.69 7.66 -6.79
C VAL A 20 -14.05 6.34 -6.39
N VAL A 21 -14.65 5.67 -5.41
CA VAL A 21 -14.27 4.33 -4.97
C VAL A 21 -15.49 3.44 -5.11
N TYR A 22 -15.44 2.53 -6.08
CA TYR A 22 -16.47 1.51 -6.29
C TYR A 22 -16.06 0.22 -5.59
N SER A 23 -16.87 -0.21 -4.63
CA SER A 23 -16.77 -1.50 -3.97
C SER A 23 -17.83 -2.44 -4.55
N PRO A 24 -17.43 -3.51 -5.27
CA PRO A 24 -18.35 -4.51 -5.80
C PRO A 24 -19.23 -5.15 -4.73
N VAL A 25 -20.35 -5.77 -5.14
CA VAL A 25 -21.23 -6.51 -4.23
C VAL A 25 -20.43 -7.61 -3.51
N PHE A 26 -20.47 -7.59 -2.18
CA PHE A 26 -19.95 -8.66 -1.34
C PHE A 26 -21.04 -9.69 -1.04
N THR A 27 -20.68 -10.96 -0.87
CA THR A 27 -21.64 -12.02 -0.54
C THR A 27 -22.43 -11.65 0.73
N GLY A 28 -23.77 -11.58 0.62
CA GLY A 28 -24.66 -11.17 1.71
C GLY A 28 -24.96 -9.67 1.78
N GLN A 29 -24.51 -8.87 0.80
CA GLN A 29 -24.93 -7.47 0.62
C GLN A 29 -25.90 -7.34 -0.54
N ASP A 30 -26.81 -6.38 -0.42
CA ASP A 30 -27.86 -6.13 -1.43
C ASP A 30 -27.41 -5.16 -2.54
N PHE A 31 -26.34 -4.39 -2.30
CA PHE A 31 -25.88 -3.31 -3.19
C PHE A 31 -24.36 -3.24 -3.27
N ALA A 32 -23.84 -2.88 -4.44
CA ALA A 32 -22.47 -2.40 -4.60
C ALA A 32 -22.38 -0.97 -4.04
N MET A 33 -21.26 -0.62 -3.43
CA MET A 33 -21.09 0.69 -2.79
C MET A 33 -20.22 1.60 -3.64
N LEU A 34 -20.78 2.71 -4.12
CA LEU A 34 -20.03 3.77 -4.80
C LEU A 34 -19.83 4.94 -3.86
N LYS A 35 -18.60 5.23 -3.48
CA LYS A 35 -18.25 6.38 -2.63
C LYS A 35 -17.64 7.48 -3.48
N ILE A 36 -18.28 8.64 -3.49
CA ILE A 36 -17.79 9.83 -4.20
C ILE A 36 -17.15 10.76 -3.19
N HIS A 37 -15.87 11.03 -3.33
CA HIS A 37 -15.09 11.86 -2.43
C HIS A 37 -14.80 13.21 -3.05
N ILE A 38 -15.52 14.24 -2.60
CA ILE A 38 -15.40 15.61 -3.15
C ILE A 38 -14.40 16.40 -2.31
N TYR A 39 -13.37 16.92 -2.97
CA TYR A 39 -12.33 17.75 -2.34
C TYR A 39 -12.26 19.18 -2.90
N GLU A 40 -12.94 19.48 -4.01
CA GLU A 40 -13.13 20.84 -4.52
C GLU A 40 -14.46 21.44 -4.05
N GLN A 41 -14.40 22.62 -3.45
CA GLN A 41 -15.56 23.27 -2.83
C GLN A 41 -16.58 23.80 -3.86
N GLU A 42 -16.14 24.09 -5.08
CA GLU A 42 -16.99 24.58 -6.17
C GLU A 42 -18.02 23.52 -6.61
N LEU A 43 -17.68 22.24 -6.46
CA LEU A 43 -18.52 21.11 -6.86
C LEU A 43 -19.61 20.74 -5.84
N VAL A 44 -19.58 21.37 -4.66
CA VAL A 44 -20.54 21.08 -3.58
C VAL A 44 -21.98 21.41 -4.00
N SER A 45 -22.19 22.42 -4.85
CA SER A 45 -23.51 22.74 -5.40
C SER A 45 -23.99 21.75 -6.46
N GLU A 46 -23.09 21.00 -7.08
CA GLU A 46 -23.37 20.08 -8.19
C GLU A 46 -23.46 18.61 -7.76
N ILE A 47 -23.40 18.33 -6.46
CA ILE A 47 -23.36 16.97 -5.88
C ILE A 47 -24.44 16.06 -6.46
N LYS A 48 -25.68 16.55 -6.56
CA LYS A 48 -26.80 15.77 -7.07
C LYS A 48 -26.53 15.28 -8.50
N ARG A 49 -26.08 16.18 -9.37
CA ARG A 49 -25.75 15.88 -10.77
C ARG A 49 -24.58 14.91 -10.87
N ILE A 50 -23.55 15.10 -10.05
CA ILE A 50 -22.37 14.21 -10.01
C ILE A 50 -22.78 12.80 -9.57
N ALA A 51 -23.59 12.68 -8.52
CA ALA A 51 -24.05 11.39 -8.00
C ALA A 51 -24.89 10.62 -9.03
N GLU A 52 -25.85 11.29 -9.68
CA GLU A 52 -26.70 10.69 -10.72
C GLU A 52 -25.88 10.30 -11.97
N HIS A 53 -24.90 11.12 -12.35
CA HIS A 53 -24.01 10.82 -13.48
C HIS A 53 -23.12 9.61 -13.23
N GLU A 54 -22.44 9.59 -12.07
CA GLU A 54 -21.56 8.47 -11.72
C GLU A 54 -22.38 7.18 -11.51
N LEU A 55 -23.56 7.25 -10.87
CA LEU A 55 -24.47 6.10 -10.81
C LEU A 55 -24.72 5.51 -12.20
N GLY A 56 -25.00 6.36 -13.20
CA GLY A 56 -25.25 5.94 -14.56
C GLY A 56 -24.07 5.22 -15.22
N ILE A 57 -22.85 5.67 -14.94
CA ILE A 57 -21.62 5.03 -15.45
C ILE A 57 -21.45 3.65 -14.81
N TRP A 58 -21.51 3.58 -13.48
CA TRP A 58 -21.18 2.36 -12.74
C TRP A 58 -22.26 1.29 -12.87
N ALA A 59 -23.55 1.67 -12.86
CA ALA A 59 -24.65 0.72 -13.06
C ALA A 59 -24.68 0.13 -14.48
N LYS A 60 -24.22 0.88 -15.50
CA LYS A 60 -24.08 0.36 -16.87
C LYS A 60 -22.84 -0.50 -17.05
N ARG A 61 -21.74 -0.14 -16.37
CA ARG A 61 -20.48 -0.89 -16.44
C ARG A 61 -20.62 -2.25 -15.78
N TYR A 62 -21.23 -2.29 -14.60
CA TYR A 62 -21.49 -3.51 -13.87
C TYR A 62 -22.99 -3.56 -13.63
N ALA A 63 -23.66 -4.52 -14.26
CA ALA A 63 -25.12 -4.73 -14.20
C ALA A 63 -25.57 -5.25 -12.82
N ALA A 64 -25.20 -4.51 -11.78
CA ALA A 64 -25.47 -4.77 -10.38
C ALA A 64 -26.12 -3.52 -9.76
N PRO A 65 -26.94 -3.68 -8.72
CA PRO A 65 -27.53 -2.55 -8.02
C PRO A 65 -26.44 -1.79 -7.24
N VAL A 66 -26.47 -0.46 -7.31
CA VAL A 66 -25.44 0.43 -6.76
C VAL A 66 -26.05 1.42 -5.78
N MET A 67 -25.44 1.54 -4.61
CA MET A 67 -25.70 2.57 -3.62
C MET A 67 -24.58 3.61 -3.67
N VAL A 68 -24.93 4.85 -4.01
CA VAL A 68 -24.02 5.98 -4.07
C VAL A 68 -24.07 6.77 -2.75
N ILE A 69 -22.89 6.97 -2.16
CA ILE A 69 -22.68 7.81 -0.99
C ILE A 69 -21.67 8.89 -1.34
N VAL A 70 -22.05 10.14 -1.13
CA VAL A 70 -21.14 11.27 -1.29
C VAL A 70 -20.49 11.58 0.06
N LYS A 71 -19.16 11.65 0.06
CA LYS A 71 -18.32 11.97 1.21
C LYS A 71 -17.60 13.29 0.98
N ASN A 72 -17.60 14.08 2.04
CA ASN A 72 -16.96 15.36 2.07
C ASN A 72 -15.48 15.22 2.49
N PHE A 73 -14.58 15.73 1.65
CA PHE A 73 -13.14 15.84 1.88
C PHE A 73 -12.66 17.30 1.80
N THR A 74 -13.57 18.28 1.78
CA THR A 74 -13.26 19.71 1.83
C THR A 74 -12.95 20.16 3.27
N GLN A 75 -12.48 21.40 3.43
CA GLN A 75 -12.22 21.99 4.77
C GLN A 75 -13.51 22.39 5.51
N THR A 76 -14.63 22.48 4.80
CA THR A 76 -15.94 22.84 5.32
C THR A 76 -16.71 21.59 5.73
N ASP A 77 -17.34 21.58 6.91
CA ASP A 77 -18.19 20.47 7.34
C ASP A 77 -19.60 20.61 6.77
N TRP A 78 -19.98 19.66 5.93
CA TRP A 78 -21.31 19.55 5.31
C TRP A 78 -21.61 18.08 5.06
N ARG A 79 -22.90 17.71 5.11
CA ARG A 79 -23.39 16.38 4.78
C ARG A 79 -24.22 16.41 3.51
N THR A 80 -24.27 15.30 2.79
CA THR A 80 -25.10 15.14 1.58
C THR A 80 -26.56 15.52 1.83
N LYS A 81 -27.08 15.15 3.01
CA LYS A 81 -28.43 15.49 3.44
C LYS A 81 -28.68 17.00 3.53
N ASP A 82 -27.68 17.79 3.88
CA ASP A 82 -27.83 19.24 4.06
C ASP A 82 -28.00 19.95 2.70
N ILE A 83 -27.52 19.33 1.62
CA ILE A 83 -27.49 19.92 0.27
C ILE A 83 -28.60 19.32 -0.61
N VAL A 84 -28.73 17.99 -0.61
CA VAL A 84 -29.63 17.26 -1.49
C VAL A 84 -30.95 16.88 -0.78
N GLY A 85 -30.98 16.93 0.56
CA GLY A 85 -32.12 16.49 1.37
C GLY A 85 -32.14 14.99 1.69
N HIS A 86 -31.30 14.21 1.02
CA HIS A 86 -31.26 12.74 1.06
C HIS A 86 -29.86 12.24 1.44
N ASN A 87 -29.78 11.02 2.00
CA ASN A 87 -28.50 10.49 2.50
C ASN A 87 -27.69 9.76 1.43
N PHE A 88 -28.38 8.99 0.59
CA PHE A 88 -27.79 8.14 -0.43
C PHE A 88 -28.71 8.04 -1.64
N LEU A 89 -28.14 7.61 -2.76
CA LEU A 89 -28.84 7.38 -4.02
C LEU A 89 -28.71 5.90 -4.37
N LEU A 90 -29.83 5.22 -4.56
CA LEU A 90 -29.88 3.86 -5.06
C LEU A 90 -30.14 3.88 -6.56
N GLY A 91 -29.54 2.94 -7.29
CA GLY A 91 -29.92 2.72 -8.66
C GLY A 91 -29.40 1.45 -9.26
N TYR A 92 -30.00 1.09 -10.39
CA TYR A 92 -29.66 -0.11 -11.15
C TYR A 92 -29.90 0.14 -12.63
N ALA A 93 -29.23 -0.64 -13.47
CA ALA A 93 -29.52 -0.67 -14.90
C ALA A 93 -30.71 -1.60 -15.17
N ALA A 94 -31.72 -1.08 -15.86
CA ALA A 94 -32.82 -1.84 -16.43
C ALA A 94 -32.74 -1.67 -17.96
N ASP A 95 -32.36 -2.73 -18.65
CA ASP A 95 -32.08 -2.74 -20.09
C ASP A 95 -31.04 -1.68 -20.51
N ASN A 96 -31.49 -0.51 -20.98
CA ASN A 96 -30.64 0.59 -21.46
C ASN A 96 -30.72 1.85 -20.58
N ASP A 97 -31.70 1.89 -19.68
CA ASP A 97 -31.97 3.00 -18.80
C ASP A 97 -31.47 2.71 -17.38
N VAL A 98 -31.10 3.77 -16.67
CA VAL A 98 -30.66 3.69 -15.28
C VAL A 98 -31.77 4.25 -14.42
N ILE A 99 -32.31 3.39 -13.58
CA ILE A 99 -33.37 3.76 -12.65
C ILE A 99 -32.68 4.22 -11.36
N ALA A 100 -32.91 5.48 -10.98
CA ALA A 100 -32.29 6.11 -9.84
C ALA A 100 -33.36 6.60 -8.84
N TYR A 101 -33.18 6.27 -7.57
CA TYR A 101 -34.04 6.70 -6.46
C TYR A 101 -33.20 7.25 -5.31
N TRP A 102 -33.57 8.42 -4.83
CA TRP A 102 -32.98 8.99 -3.62
C TRP A 102 -33.63 8.37 -2.37
N ASP A 103 -32.80 7.98 -1.40
CA ASP A 103 -33.16 7.15 -0.25
C ASP A 103 -33.60 5.71 -0.62
N GLU A 104 -34.50 5.11 0.17
CA GLU A 104 -34.94 3.71 0.02
C GLU A 104 -35.96 3.55 -1.11
N TYR A 105 -35.98 2.37 -1.74
CA TYR A 105 -37.02 2.02 -2.68
C TYR A 105 -38.38 1.97 -1.98
N PRO A 106 -39.48 2.39 -2.65
CA PRO A 106 -40.81 2.07 -2.19
C PRO A 106 -40.94 0.54 -2.07
N GLN A 107 -41.54 0.02 -0.99
CA GLN A 107 -41.70 -1.44 -0.77
C GLN A 107 -42.37 -2.18 -1.95
N SER A 108 -43.14 -1.48 -2.79
CA SER A 108 -43.79 -2.04 -3.97
C SER A 108 -42.90 -2.06 -5.24
N GLN A 109 -41.70 -1.48 -5.20
CA GLN A 109 -40.79 -1.29 -6.32
C GLN A 109 -39.37 -1.80 -6.04
N GLU A 110 -39.17 -2.54 -4.94
CA GLU A 110 -37.89 -3.19 -4.66
C GLU A 110 -37.56 -4.20 -5.77
N PRO A 111 -36.46 -4.01 -6.52
CA PRO A 111 -36.14 -4.92 -7.60
C PRO A 111 -35.51 -6.19 -7.02
N GLN A 112 -35.93 -7.34 -7.52
CA GLN A 112 -35.33 -8.62 -7.14
C GLN A 112 -34.13 -8.89 -8.04
N PHE A 113 -32.92 -8.70 -7.51
CA PHE A 113 -31.68 -9.00 -8.22
C PHE A 113 -31.18 -10.40 -7.89
N ASP A 114 -30.68 -11.10 -8.91
CA ASP A 114 -29.91 -12.32 -8.69
C ASP A 114 -28.46 -11.96 -8.34
N LEU A 115 -28.18 -11.89 -7.04
CA LEU A 115 -26.83 -11.65 -6.48
C LEU A 115 -26.12 -12.97 -6.14
N SER A 116 -26.48 -14.05 -6.83
CA SER A 116 -25.79 -15.34 -6.71
C SER A 116 -24.31 -15.24 -7.08
N ARG A 117 -23.52 -16.17 -6.53
CA ARG A 117 -22.06 -16.21 -6.76
C ARG A 117 -21.73 -16.33 -8.24
N GLU A 118 -22.52 -17.12 -8.96
CA GLU A 118 -22.38 -17.38 -10.39
C GLU A 118 -22.58 -16.09 -11.19
N THR A 119 -23.65 -15.35 -10.90
CA THR A 119 -23.98 -14.09 -11.58
C THR A 119 -22.94 -13.00 -11.26
N LEU A 120 -22.52 -12.87 -10.00
CA LEU A 120 -21.47 -11.92 -9.61
C LEU A 120 -20.11 -12.23 -10.27
N ALA A 121 -19.77 -13.51 -10.45
CA ALA A 121 -18.54 -13.91 -11.14
C ALA A 121 -18.53 -13.54 -12.62
N VAL A 122 -19.71 -13.50 -13.26
CA VAL A 122 -19.86 -13.02 -14.64
C VAL A 122 -19.73 -11.51 -14.69
N ILE A 123 -20.46 -10.79 -13.82
CA ILE A 123 -20.47 -9.32 -13.77
C ILE A 123 -19.06 -8.75 -13.49
N TYR A 124 -18.32 -9.35 -12.57
CA TYR A 124 -17.01 -8.87 -12.12
C TYR A 124 -15.85 -9.73 -12.64
N SER A 125 -16.02 -10.35 -13.81
CA SER A 125 -15.02 -11.24 -14.42
C SER A 125 -13.68 -10.56 -14.74
N ASP A 126 -13.67 -9.24 -14.85
CA ASP A 126 -12.49 -8.40 -15.07
C ASP A 126 -11.76 -8.00 -13.77
N LEU A 127 -12.34 -8.30 -12.60
CA LEU A 127 -11.79 -7.94 -11.30
C LEU A 127 -11.13 -9.12 -10.61
N ASN A 128 -10.03 -8.85 -9.93
CA ASN A 128 -9.41 -9.83 -9.05
C ASN A 128 -10.35 -10.15 -7.89
N SER A 129 -10.59 -11.42 -7.65
CA SER A 129 -11.38 -11.91 -6.52
C SER A 129 -10.49 -12.54 -5.47
N ARG A 130 -10.77 -12.26 -4.20
CA ARG A 130 -10.21 -12.96 -3.04
C ARG A 130 -11.28 -13.83 -2.42
N THR A 131 -10.97 -15.11 -2.26
CA THR A 131 -11.86 -16.08 -1.62
C THR A 131 -11.46 -16.27 -0.16
N TYR A 132 -12.42 -16.60 0.71
CA TYR A 132 -12.18 -16.96 2.11
C TYR A 132 -11.03 -17.97 2.29
N GLU A 133 -10.99 -19.00 1.44
CA GLU A 133 -9.96 -20.05 1.47
C GLU A 133 -8.54 -19.50 1.28
N GLN A 134 -8.35 -18.60 0.32
CA GLN A 134 -7.06 -17.96 0.06
C GLN A 134 -6.59 -17.11 1.25
N ILE A 135 -7.53 -16.48 1.96
CA ILE A 135 -7.22 -15.67 3.15
C ILE A 135 -6.88 -16.55 4.33
N ILE A 136 -7.60 -17.67 4.54
CA ILE A 136 -7.22 -18.65 5.56
C ILE A 136 -5.83 -19.22 5.27
N GLU A 137 -5.54 -19.54 4.02
CA GLU A 137 -4.24 -20.09 3.65
C GLU A 137 -3.12 -19.10 3.94
N LYS A 138 -3.29 -17.83 3.55
CA LYS A 138 -2.35 -16.76 3.89
C LYS A 138 -2.21 -16.56 5.40
N GLN A 139 -3.31 -16.57 6.16
CA GLN A 139 -3.26 -16.49 7.63
C GLN A 139 -2.55 -17.69 8.26
N LYS A 140 -2.70 -18.90 7.68
CA LYS A 140 -1.97 -20.09 8.12
C LYS A 140 -0.48 -19.94 7.87
N GLU A 141 -0.06 -19.36 6.74
CA GLU A 141 1.35 -19.05 6.48
C GLU A 141 1.90 -18.00 7.45
N GLU A 142 1.17 -16.90 7.68
CA GLU A 142 1.56 -15.87 8.65
C GLU A 142 1.62 -16.44 10.09
N ALA A 143 0.71 -17.34 10.44
CA ALA A 143 0.73 -18.03 11.73
C ALA A 143 1.93 -18.98 11.89
N LYS A 144 2.39 -19.63 10.81
CA LYS A 144 3.65 -20.39 10.81
C LYS A 144 4.83 -19.46 11.08
N GLY A 145 4.88 -18.29 10.42
CA GLY A 145 5.90 -17.26 10.68
C GLY A 145 5.90 -16.77 12.13
N ARG A 146 4.72 -16.53 12.70
CA ARG A 146 4.59 -16.12 14.11
C ARG A 146 5.03 -17.22 15.08
N LYS A 147 4.68 -18.49 14.81
CA LYS A 147 5.16 -19.64 15.61
C LYS A 147 6.68 -19.78 15.56
N LEU A 148 7.28 -19.57 14.38
CA LEU A 148 8.73 -19.60 14.21
C LEU A 148 9.41 -18.46 15.00
N LEU A 149 8.86 -17.24 14.93
CA LEU A 149 9.35 -16.09 15.69
C LEU A 149 9.25 -16.33 17.20
N LEU A 150 8.11 -16.83 17.68
CA LEU A 150 7.92 -17.21 19.07
C LEU A 150 8.93 -18.29 19.51
N PHE A 151 9.18 -19.30 18.68
CA PHE A 151 10.17 -20.34 18.95
C PHE A 151 11.58 -19.75 19.10
N PHE A 152 12.02 -18.89 18.17
CA PHE A 152 13.31 -18.21 18.28
C PHE A 152 13.41 -17.33 19.53
N MET A 153 12.33 -16.62 19.85
CA MET A 153 12.28 -15.77 21.04
C MET A 153 12.40 -16.61 22.32
N THR A 154 11.61 -17.69 22.46
CA THR A 154 11.69 -18.61 23.60
C THR A 154 13.07 -19.27 23.69
N PHE A 155 13.65 -19.69 22.57
CA PHE A 155 15.01 -20.23 22.55
C PHE A 155 16.03 -19.20 23.07
N TRP A 156 15.95 -17.95 22.58
CA TRP A 156 16.86 -16.89 22.97
C TRP A 156 16.71 -16.49 24.45
N PHE A 157 15.47 -16.41 24.96
CA PHE A 157 15.20 -15.99 26.34
C PHE A 157 15.35 -17.11 27.38
N CYS A 158 15.21 -18.39 27.00
CA CYS A 158 15.29 -19.50 27.95
C CYS A 158 16.61 -20.27 27.81
N VAL A 159 17.02 -20.63 26.60
CA VAL A 159 18.17 -21.52 26.39
C VAL A 159 19.49 -20.80 26.62
N ILE A 160 19.63 -19.57 26.11
CA ILE A 160 20.88 -18.80 26.32
C ILE A 160 21.09 -18.48 27.81
N PRO A 161 20.11 -17.96 28.57
CA PRO A 161 20.29 -17.73 30.00
C PRO A 161 20.52 -19.02 30.80
N ALA A 162 19.82 -20.11 30.47
CA ALA A 162 20.06 -21.41 31.11
C ALA A 162 21.47 -21.94 30.82
N PHE A 163 21.98 -21.75 29.60
CA PHE A 163 23.33 -22.14 29.21
C PHE A 163 24.40 -21.29 29.94
N ILE A 164 24.18 -19.98 30.06
CA ILE A 164 25.06 -19.09 30.86
C ILE A 164 25.06 -19.52 32.33
N ALA A 165 23.89 -19.81 32.91
CA ALA A 165 23.79 -20.30 34.29
C ALA A 165 24.52 -21.64 34.49
N TYR A 166 24.37 -22.57 33.54
CA TYR A 166 25.06 -23.85 33.56
C TYR A 166 26.59 -23.69 33.48
N LEU A 167 27.09 -22.90 32.53
CA LEU A 167 28.53 -22.60 32.45
C LEU A 167 29.04 -21.89 33.70
N GLY A 168 28.20 -21.07 34.32
CA GLY A 168 28.55 -20.40 35.55
C GLY A 168 28.72 -21.30 36.76
N TRP A 169 28.07 -22.47 36.78
CA TRP A 169 28.32 -23.51 37.78
C TRP A 169 29.66 -24.22 37.57
N SER A 170 30.13 -24.32 36.31
CA SER A 170 31.40 -24.95 35.99
C SER A 170 32.60 -24.06 36.29
N SER A 171 32.47 -22.73 36.12
CA SER A 171 33.51 -21.78 36.50
C SER A 171 32.93 -20.38 36.71
N PRO A 172 33.06 -19.80 37.92
CA PRO A 172 32.57 -18.46 38.23
C PRO A 172 33.16 -17.36 37.32
N PHE A 173 34.39 -17.55 36.84
CA PHE A 173 35.07 -16.60 35.96
C PHE A 173 34.42 -16.53 34.57
N PHE A 174 34.11 -17.69 33.97
CA PHE A 174 33.47 -17.73 32.66
C PHE A 174 32.00 -17.26 32.72
N SER A 175 31.30 -17.48 33.83
CA SER A 175 29.97 -16.91 34.10
C SER A 175 29.98 -15.39 33.98
N LEU A 176 30.90 -14.76 34.72
CA LEU A 176 31.02 -13.31 34.82
C LEU A 176 31.33 -12.71 33.44
N LEU A 177 32.26 -13.32 32.71
CA LEU A 177 32.67 -12.87 31.37
C LEU A 177 31.53 -12.99 30.36
N ALA A 178 30.77 -14.09 30.38
CA ALA A 178 29.61 -14.29 29.52
C ALA A 178 28.46 -13.31 29.85
N LEU A 179 28.24 -13.02 31.13
CA LEU A 179 27.23 -12.08 31.59
C LEU A 179 27.58 -10.64 31.20
N LEU A 180 28.83 -10.21 31.41
CA LEU A 180 29.32 -8.90 30.98
C LEU A 180 29.23 -8.72 29.46
N TYR A 181 29.58 -9.75 28.69
CA TYR A 181 29.46 -9.71 27.22
C TYR A 181 28.01 -9.62 26.76
N SER A 182 27.11 -10.39 27.38
CA SER A 182 25.68 -10.38 27.06
C SER A 182 25.03 -9.03 27.37
N TRP A 183 25.37 -8.42 28.51
CA TRP A 183 24.93 -7.07 28.86
C TRP A 183 25.50 -6.00 27.92
N TYR A 184 26.78 -6.09 27.55
CA TYR A 184 27.37 -5.20 26.57
C TYR A 184 26.66 -5.28 25.20
N LEU A 185 26.38 -6.50 24.72
CA LEU A 185 25.71 -6.69 23.44
C LEU A 185 24.26 -6.21 23.48
N ALA A 186 23.53 -6.51 24.56
CA ALA A 186 22.15 -6.08 24.76
C ALA A 186 22.04 -4.55 24.88
N THR A 187 22.94 -3.90 25.63
CA THR A 187 22.98 -2.44 25.74
C THR A 187 23.36 -1.79 24.41
N LYS A 188 24.33 -2.33 23.68
CA LYS A 188 24.71 -1.84 22.34
C LYS A 188 23.54 -1.91 21.34
N LYS A 189 22.85 -3.06 21.25
CA LYS A 189 21.69 -3.25 20.38
C LYS A 189 20.46 -2.44 20.83
N GLY A 190 20.23 -2.35 22.14
CA GLY A 190 19.14 -1.56 22.71
C GLY A 190 19.30 -0.06 22.45
N LEU A 191 20.53 0.48 22.56
CA LEU A 191 20.83 1.87 22.25
C LEU A 191 20.69 2.20 20.75
N GLU A 192 20.97 1.23 19.88
CA GLU A 192 20.77 1.33 18.43
C GLU A 192 19.28 1.35 18.08
N LEU A 193 18.47 0.46 18.67
CA LEU A 193 17.02 0.42 18.48
C LEU A 193 16.28 1.63 19.06
N TRP A 194 16.73 2.18 20.19
CA TRP A 194 16.18 3.41 20.76
C TRP A 194 16.65 4.69 20.05
N GLY A 195 17.42 4.58 18.96
CA GLY A 195 17.86 5.72 18.16
C GLY A 195 18.80 6.69 18.90
N LYS A 196 19.29 6.32 20.09
CA LYS A 196 20.17 7.16 20.92
C LYS A 196 21.64 7.05 20.55
N LYS A 197 22.01 6.03 19.77
CA LYS A 197 23.35 5.94 19.21
C LYS A 197 23.42 6.82 17.97
N SER A 198 23.85 8.07 18.14
CA SER A 198 24.19 8.90 16.99
C SER A 198 25.27 8.17 16.21
N LYS A 199 24.98 7.81 14.96
CA LYS A 199 26.00 7.32 14.01
C LYS A 199 27.21 8.24 14.11
N SER A 200 28.41 7.67 14.12
CA SER A 200 29.62 8.49 14.16
C SER A 200 29.63 9.40 12.93
N GLN A 201 30.23 10.58 13.03
CA GLN A 201 30.33 11.50 11.89
C GLN A 201 30.91 10.79 10.65
N LYS A 202 31.89 9.90 10.87
CA LYS A 202 32.46 9.06 9.83
C LYS A 202 31.45 8.10 9.18
N GLU A 203 30.59 7.46 9.97
CA GLU A 203 29.55 6.56 9.47
C GLU A 203 28.45 7.32 8.69
N LEU A 204 28.12 8.55 9.14
CA LEU A 204 27.18 9.42 8.43
C LEU A 204 27.75 9.90 7.08
N ASP A 205 29.04 10.20 7.04
CA ASP A 205 29.71 10.64 5.81
C ASP A 205 29.84 9.48 4.81
N GLU A 206 30.18 8.27 5.28
CA GLU A 206 30.19 7.06 4.45
C GLU A 206 28.79 6.72 3.90
N GLU A 207 27.74 6.87 4.72
CA GLU A 207 26.36 6.62 4.30
C GLU A 207 25.88 7.66 3.28
N LYS A 208 26.21 8.93 3.46
CA LYS A 208 25.94 9.98 2.46
C LYS A 208 26.68 9.72 1.16
N GLU A 209 27.94 9.30 1.21
CA GLU A 209 28.72 8.98 0.02
C GLU A 209 28.10 7.78 -0.73
N ASN A 210 27.68 6.75 0.01
CA ASN A 210 27.02 5.58 -0.59
C ASN A 210 25.66 5.93 -1.21
N LEU A 211 24.82 6.69 -0.50
CA LEU A 211 23.55 7.19 -1.04
C LEU A 211 23.75 8.01 -2.31
N GLN A 212 24.77 8.86 -2.34
CA GLN A 212 25.13 9.60 -3.55
C GLN A 212 25.53 8.64 -4.67
N LYS A 213 26.42 7.68 -4.42
CA LYS A 213 26.83 6.68 -5.44
C LYS A 213 25.63 5.90 -5.99
N GLU A 214 24.74 5.44 -5.12
CA GLU A 214 23.55 4.70 -5.50
C GLU A 214 22.59 5.55 -6.32
N HIS A 215 22.34 6.80 -5.90
CA HIS A 215 21.49 7.73 -6.64
C HIS A 215 22.05 8.01 -8.04
N HIS A 216 23.35 8.27 -8.16
CA HIS A 216 24.00 8.46 -9.46
C HIS A 216 23.91 7.18 -10.32
N HIS A 217 24.17 6.02 -9.73
CA HIS A 217 24.09 4.74 -10.42
C HIS A 217 22.68 4.43 -10.94
N TYR A 218 21.66 4.74 -10.16
CA TYR A 218 20.26 4.60 -10.53
C TYR A 218 19.92 5.43 -11.78
N HIS A 219 20.27 6.73 -11.79
CA HIS A 219 20.02 7.59 -12.95
C HIS A 219 20.82 7.18 -14.18
N CYS A 220 22.04 6.66 -13.99
CA CYS A 220 22.82 6.10 -15.09
C CYS A 220 22.17 4.83 -15.71
N LYS A 221 21.49 4.00 -14.91
CA LYS A 221 20.74 2.84 -15.41
C LYS A 221 19.52 3.24 -16.24
N LEU A 222 18.87 4.36 -15.91
CA LEU A 222 17.70 4.85 -16.65
C LEU A 222 18.04 5.40 -18.04
N ASN A 223 19.30 5.80 -18.28
CA ASN A 223 19.74 6.34 -19.57
C ASN A 223 21.15 5.84 -19.95
N PRO A 224 21.27 4.58 -20.42
CA PRO A 224 22.55 3.97 -20.71
C PRO A 224 23.29 4.62 -21.90
N ASP A 225 22.56 5.11 -22.89
CA ASP A 225 23.15 5.71 -24.10
C ASP A 225 23.87 7.03 -23.82
N SER A 226 23.26 7.89 -23.00
CA SER A 226 23.88 9.16 -22.60
C SER A 226 25.10 8.94 -21.72
N PHE A 227 25.07 7.92 -20.85
CA PHE A 227 26.22 7.54 -20.03
C PHE A 227 27.39 7.03 -20.89
N LEU A 228 27.12 6.20 -21.90
CA LEU A 228 28.13 5.73 -22.85
C LEU A 228 28.78 6.89 -23.61
N LYS A 229 27.97 7.87 -24.04
CA LYS A 229 28.48 9.09 -24.71
C LYS A 229 29.40 9.89 -23.79
N LEU A 230 28.97 10.17 -22.55
CA LEU A 230 29.78 10.86 -21.54
C LEU A 230 31.09 10.12 -21.24
N LYS A 231 31.05 8.79 -21.14
CA LYS A 231 32.23 7.95 -20.94
C LYS A 231 33.22 8.10 -22.10
N CYS A 232 32.74 8.06 -23.34
CA CYS A 232 33.57 8.25 -24.53
C CYS A 232 34.19 9.65 -24.60
N GLU A 233 33.44 10.69 -24.23
CA GLU A 233 33.93 12.08 -24.18
C GLU A 233 35.01 12.25 -23.10
N ASN A 234 34.81 11.69 -21.91
CA ASN A 234 35.80 11.72 -20.84
C ASN A 234 37.11 11.03 -21.24
N PHE A 235 37.06 9.85 -21.88
CA PHE A 235 38.28 9.20 -22.37
C PHE A 235 39.03 9.99 -23.44
N LYS A 236 38.30 10.66 -24.34
CA LYS A 236 38.93 11.54 -25.35
C LYS A 236 39.65 12.70 -24.68
N LYS A 237 39.00 13.35 -23.70
CA LYS A 237 39.58 14.46 -22.95
C LYS A 237 40.83 14.03 -22.20
N GLU A 238 40.77 12.89 -21.51
CA GLU A 238 41.88 12.34 -20.72
C GLU A 238 43.07 11.92 -21.61
N ARG A 239 42.83 11.45 -22.83
CA ARG A 239 43.89 11.20 -23.82
C ARG A 239 44.58 12.49 -24.24
N LEU A 240 43.82 13.52 -24.61
CA LEU A 240 44.36 14.81 -25.04
C LEU A 240 45.16 15.49 -23.92
N GLU A 241 44.72 15.35 -22.68
CA GLU A 241 45.41 15.89 -21.52
C GLU A 241 46.74 15.16 -21.27
N ARG A 242 46.77 13.83 -21.39
CA ARG A 242 48.01 13.05 -21.35
C ARG A 242 48.98 13.41 -22.48
N GLU A 243 48.48 13.65 -23.69
CA GLU A 243 49.30 14.10 -24.82
C GLU A 243 49.88 15.50 -24.58
N ARG A 244 49.08 16.43 -24.04
CA ARG A 244 49.56 17.77 -23.67
C ARG A 244 50.65 17.71 -22.61
N VAL A 245 50.45 16.95 -21.54
CA VAL A 245 51.46 16.78 -20.48
C VAL A 245 52.76 16.22 -21.06
N LYS A 246 52.70 15.22 -21.93
CA LYS A 246 53.90 14.68 -22.61
C LYS A 246 54.61 15.71 -23.50
N VAL A 247 53.86 16.55 -24.20
CA VAL A 247 54.43 17.62 -25.05
C VAL A 247 55.09 18.69 -24.19
N GLU A 248 54.53 19.02 -23.03
CA GLU A 248 55.13 19.94 -22.06
C GLU A 248 56.39 19.34 -21.41
N GLU A 249 56.38 18.04 -21.08
CA GLU A 249 57.56 17.32 -20.57
C GLU A 249 58.70 17.26 -21.59
N MET A 250 58.43 17.12 -22.89
CA MET A 250 59.46 17.11 -23.95
C MET A 250 59.93 18.51 -24.38
N ARG A 251 59.30 19.58 -23.88
CA ARG A 251 59.69 20.97 -24.16
C ARG A 251 60.66 21.55 -23.13
N ASN A 252 60.76 20.93 -21.96
CA ASN A 252 61.78 21.21 -20.94
C ASN A 252 63.00 20.31 -21.15
#